data_AF-A0A358MYW8-F1
#
_entry.id   AF-A0A358MYW8-F1
#
_cell.length_a   1.000
_cell.length_b   1.000
_cell.length_c   1.000
_cell.angle_alpha   90.00
_cell.angle_beta   90.00
_cell.angle_gamma   90.00
#
_symmetry.space_group_name_H-M   'P 1'
#
loop_
_entity.id
_entity.type
_entity.pdbx_description
1 polymer ?
#
loop_
_entity_poly.entity_id
_entity_poly.type
_entity_poly.pdbx_seq_one_letter_code
_entity_poly.pdbx_strand_id
1 'polypeptide(L)'
;MQPMLVAAIRMQGNYSDAGKGFSRLGKKFGRHICGKAIMLHHDSEYKEEDANFEVCMPIRKGESTGNIEVRELAGGTCISLIHTGPYDQIGPAYDKITEFARQQGYQIKVPTREVYLKGPGMILKGNPKKYVTELQMLIAESATT
;
A
#
# COMPACT_ATOMS: atom_id res chain seq x y z
N MET A 1 -11.35 -0.83 8.42
CA MET A 1 -10.65 -1.81 7.55
C MET A 1 -10.46 -3.12 8.29
N GLN A 2 -10.82 -4.26 7.69
CA GLN A 2 -10.61 -5.59 8.31
C GLN A 2 -9.15 -6.06 8.17
N PRO A 3 -8.63 -6.86 9.10
CA PRO A 3 -7.34 -7.52 8.93
C PRO A 3 -7.39 -8.50 7.75
N MET A 4 -6.24 -8.75 7.13
CA MET A 4 -6.13 -9.67 5.99
C MET A 4 -4.79 -10.40 5.98
N LEU A 5 -4.78 -11.65 5.51
CA LEU A 5 -3.53 -12.37 5.28
C LEU A 5 -2.85 -11.83 4.02
N VAL A 6 -1.57 -11.46 4.14
CA VAL A 6 -0.76 -10.96 3.02
C VAL A 6 0.52 -11.77 2.87
N ALA A 7 0.98 -11.90 1.63
CA ALA A 7 2.38 -12.18 1.33
C ALA A 7 3.08 -10.84 1.05
N ALA A 8 4.20 -10.59 1.70
CA ALA A 8 4.88 -9.31 1.70
C ALA A 8 6.38 -9.45 1.44
N ILE A 9 6.97 -8.43 0.83
CA ILE A 9 8.43 -8.28 0.68
C ILE A 9 8.81 -6.87 1.16
N ARG A 10 9.71 -6.79 2.14
CA ARG A 10 10.36 -5.54 2.54
C ARG A 10 11.36 -5.10 1.50
N MET A 11 11.33 -3.83 1.13
CA MET A 11 12.17 -3.22 0.12
C MET A 11 12.69 -1.87 0.61
N GLN A 12 13.87 -1.51 0.16
CA GLN A 12 14.49 -0.21 0.39
C GLN A 12 15.05 0.30 -0.95
N GLY A 13 14.85 1.58 -1.26
CA GLY A 13 15.36 2.22 -2.47
C GLY A 13 14.28 2.97 -3.25
N ASN A 14 14.31 2.83 -4.57
CA ASN A 14 13.38 3.53 -5.47
C ASN A 14 11.99 2.87 -5.52
N TYR A 15 10.93 3.68 -5.45
CA TYR A 15 9.55 3.19 -5.61
C TYR A 15 9.30 2.47 -6.95
N SER A 16 10.04 2.84 -8.00
CA SER A 16 9.94 2.20 -9.33
C SER A 16 10.32 0.71 -9.30
N ASP A 17 11.04 0.25 -8.27
CA ASP A 17 11.39 -1.16 -8.09
C ASP A 17 10.24 -2.02 -7.53
N ALA A 18 9.17 -1.41 -7.03
CA ALA A 18 8.01 -2.13 -6.46
C ALA A 18 7.44 -3.18 -7.41
N GLY A 19 7.43 -2.90 -8.72
CA GLY A 19 6.98 -3.84 -9.75
C GLY A 19 7.74 -5.17 -9.72
N LYS A 20 9.04 -5.16 -9.40
CA LYS A 20 9.85 -6.39 -9.26
C LYS A 20 9.36 -7.23 -8.09
N GLY A 21 9.07 -6.60 -6.95
CA GLY A 21 8.55 -7.28 -5.78
C GLY A 21 7.13 -7.85 -6.02
N PHE A 22 6.22 -7.07 -6.62
CA PHE A 22 4.90 -7.57 -7.02
C PHE A 22 4.98 -8.75 -7.99
N SER A 23 5.89 -8.72 -8.96
CA SER A 23 6.12 -9.85 -9.88
C SER A 23 6.55 -11.12 -9.14
N ARG A 24 7.44 -11.00 -8.15
CA ARG A 24 7.89 -12.13 -7.33
C ARG A 24 6.76 -12.73 -6.49
N LEU A 25 5.94 -11.88 -5.85
CA LEU A 25 4.75 -12.31 -5.12
C LEU A 25 3.73 -12.99 -6.04
N GLY A 26 3.46 -12.42 -7.21
CA GLY A 26 2.58 -12.98 -8.23
C GLY A 26 3.02 -14.37 -8.70
N LYS A 27 4.31 -14.56 -8.97
CA LYS A 27 4.87 -15.87 -9.36
C LYS A 27 4.71 -16.92 -8.27
N LYS A 28 4.92 -16.56 -7.00
CA LYS A 28 4.87 -17.51 -5.87
C LYS A 28 3.43 -17.84 -5.43
N PHE A 29 2.55 -16.84 -5.38
CA PHE A 29 1.23 -16.96 -4.75
C PHE A 29 0.06 -16.80 -5.72
N GLY A 30 0.27 -16.66 -7.03
CA GLY A 30 -0.76 -16.27 -8.01
C GLY A 30 -2.14 -16.91 -7.83
N ARG A 31 -2.22 -18.24 -7.64
CA ARG A 31 -3.50 -18.96 -7.42
C ARG A 31 -4.20 -18.66 -6.09
N HIS A 32 -3.46 -18.12 -5.12
CA HIS A 32 -3.93 -17.81 -3.78
C HIS A 32 -4.20 -16.32 -3.59
N ILE A 33 -3.78 -15.45 -4.53
CA ILE A 33 -4.07 -14.01 -4.47
C ILE A 33 -5.59 -13.80 -4.51
N CYS A 34 -6.10 -13.00 -3.57
CA CYS A 34 -7.53 -12.74 -3.40
C CYS A 34 -7.88 -11.28 -3.19
N GLY A 35 -6.93 -10.37 -3.41
CA GLY A 35 -7.15 -8.93 -3.28
C GLY A 35 -6.28 -8.13 -4.23
N LYS A 36 -6.33 -6.81 -4.08
CA LYS A 36 -5.52 -5.86 -4.86
C LYS A 36 -4.12 -5.77 -4.27
N ALA A 37 -3.15 -5.44 -5.12
CA ALA A 37 -1.79 -5.15 -4.68
C ALA A 37 -1.79 -3.97 -3.71
N ILE A 38 -0.98 -4.07 -2.67
CA ILE A 38 -0.85 -3.05 -1.62
C ILE A 38 0.62 -2.64 -1.51
N MET A 39 0.87 -1.36 -1.35
CA MET A 39 2.17 -0.85 -0.92
C MET A 39 2.04 -0.25 0.48
N LEU A 40 2.95 -0.62 1.39
CA LEU A 40 3.03 -0.07 2.73
C LEU A 40 4.22 0.87 2.80
N HIS A 41 4.01 2.13 3.20
CA HIS A 41 5.08 3.10 3.39
C HIS A 41 5.40 3.22 4.88
N HIS A 42 6.67 3.00 5.24
CA HIS A 42 7.11 3.05 6.64
C HIS A 42 7.80 4.35 7.02
N ASP A 43 8.22 5.14 6.03
CA ASP A 43 8.65 6.50 6.27
C ASP A 43 7.43 7.40 6.52
N SER A 44 7.58 8.38 7.39
CA SER A 44 6.56 9.41 7.63
C SER A 44 6.47 10.43 6.49
N GLU A 45 7.50 10.50 5.65
CA GLU A 45 7.64 11.47 4.57
C GLU A 45 8.17 10.81 3.30
N TYR A 46 7.98 11.46 2.16
CA TYR A 46 8.50 11.00 0.88
C TYR A 46 10.04 10.98 0.87
N LYS A 47 10.61 9.93 0.31
CA LYS A 47 12.05 9.79 0.03
C LYS A 47 12.24 9.46 -1.44
N GLU A 48 13.15 10.17 -2.08
CA GLU A 48 13.38 10.04 -3.53
C GLU A 48 14.10 8.74 -3.88
N GLU A 49 15.21 8.42 -3.18
CA GLU A 49 16.10 7.32 -3.58
C GLU A 49 16.24 6.20 -2.53
N ASP A 50 15.82 6.43 -1.29
CA ASP A 50 16.02 5.51 -0.15
C ASP A 50 14.72 5.26 0.63
N ALA A 51 13.62 5.08 -0.08
CA ALA A 51 12.33 4.83 0.53
C ALA A 51 12.28 3.44 1.17
N ASN A 52 11.70 3.35 2.36
CA ASN A 52 11.50 2.14 3.12
C ASN A 52 10.03 1.70 3.02
N PHE A 53 9.78 0.66 2.22
CA PHE A 53 8.42 0.25 1.88
C PHE A 53 8.27 -1.26 1.83
N GLU A 54 7.04 -1.72 1.83
CA GLU A 54 6.71 -3.12 1.58
C GLU A 54 5.73 -3.23 0.42
N VAL A 55 5.95 -4.21 -0.45
CA VAL A 55 4.93 -4.63 -1.42
C VAL A 55 4.21 -5.85 -0.88
N CYS A 56 2.89 -5.84 -0.98
CA CYS A 56 2.03 -6.87 -0.41
C CYS A 56 1.00 -7.35 -1.44
N MET A 57 0.67 -8.64 -1.39
CA MET A 57 -0.46 -9.25 -2.09
C MET A 57 -1.35 -9.95 -1.07
N PRO A 58 -2.63 -9.57 -0.94
CA PRO A 58 -3.59 -10.32 -0.14
C PRO A 58 -3.76 -11.75 -0.69
N ILE A 59 -3.66 -12.74 0.19
CA ILE A 59 -3.70 -14.17 -0.17
C ILE A 59 -4.66 -14.94 0.74
N ARG A 60 -5.27 -16.01 0.21
CA ARG A 60 -6.15 -16.89 1.01
C ARG A 60 -5.38 -17.80 1.96
N LYS A 61 -4.17 -18.23 1.55
CA LYS A 61 -3.27 -19.09 2.32
C LYS A 61 -1.87 -19.07 1.72
N GLY A 62 -0.87 -19.37 2.55
CA GLY A 62 0.53 -19.42 2.18
C GLY A 62 1.43 -19.53 3.41
N GLU A 63 2.72 -19.78 3.18
CA GLU A 63 3.75 -19.81 4.22
C GLU A 63 4.91 -18.93 3.81
N SER A 64 5.59 -18.35 4.80
CA SER A 64 6.81 -17.56 4.60
C SER A 64 7.90 -18.39 3.93
N THR A 65 8.68 -17.77 3.05
CA THR A 65 9.74 -18.46 2.30
C THR A 65 10.78 -17.48 1.78
N GLY A 66 12.05 -17.73 2.12
CA GLY A 66 13.14 -16.81 1.80
C GLY A 66 12.88 -15.43 2.39
N ASN A 67 12.85 -14.40 1.53
CA ASN A 67 12.56 -13.02 1.91
C ASN A 67 11.07 -12.63 1.76
N ILE A 68 10.18 -13.59 1.49
CA ILE A 68 8.74 -13.36 1.46
C ILE A 68 8.18 -13.76 2.83
N GLU A 69 7.55 -12.80 3.48
CA GLU A 69 6.84 -13.01 4.73
C GLU A 69 5.35 -13.20 4.46
N VAL A 70 4.74 -14.23 5.06
CA VAL A 70 3.28 -14.39 5.10
C VAL A 70 2.81 -14.10 6.51
N ARG A 71 1.98 -13.07 6.67
CA ARG A 71 1.48 -12.64 7.97
C ARG A 71 0.12 -11.96 7.85
N GLU A 72 -0.55 -11.79 8.99
CA GLU A 72 -1.72 -10.93 9.05
C GLU A 72 -1.29 -9.45 8.99
N LEU A 73 -1.85 -8.72 8.02
CA LEU A 73 -1.79 -7.28 7.98
C LEU A 73 -2.96 -6.73 8.78
N ALA A 74 -2.65 -6.04 9.89
CA ALA A 74 -3.64 -5.53 10.82
C ALA A 74 -4.73 -4.68 10.13
N GLY A 75 -5.97 -4.79 10.61
CA GLY A 75 -7.04 -3.86 10.27
C GLY A 75 -7.03 -2.61 11.16
N GLY A 76 -8.14 -1.88 11.15
CA GLY A 76 -8.39 -0.77 12.07
C GLY A 76 -9.22 0.35 11.44
N THR A 77 -9.50 1.37 12.25
CA THR A 77 -10.09 2.63 11.80
C THR A 77 -9.08 3.40 10.98
N CYS A 78 -9.49 3.87 9.81
CA CYS A 78 -8.65 4.65 8.91
C CYS A 78 -9.45 5.78 8.27
N ILE A 79 -8.72 6.80 7.85
CA ILE A 79 -9.18 7.73 6.82
C ILE A 79 -8.71 7.22 5.46
N SER A 80 -9.48 7.51 4.41
CA SER A 80 -9.17 7.05 3.05
C SER A 80 -9.46 8.12 2.01
N LEU A 81 -8.67 8.14 0.94
CA LEU A 81 -8.84 9.06 -0.18
C LEU A 81 -8.47 8.37 -1.50
N ILE A 82 -9.28 8.55 -2.54
CA ILE A 82 -9.02 7.97 -3.86
C ILE A 82 -8.30 9.00 -4.74
N HIS A 83 -7.16 8.59 -5.28
CA HIS A 83 -6.45 9.26 -6.37
C HIS A 83 -6.81 8.60 -7.71
N THR A 84 -7.15 9.41 -8.70
CA THR A 84 -7.31 8.95 -10.10
C THR A 84 -6.32 9.71 -10.97
N GLY A 85 -5.37 9.00 -11.55
CA GLY A 85 -4.27 9.59 -12.31
C GLY A 85 -2.98 8.80 -12.18
N PRO A 86 -1.91 9.24 -12.86
CA PRO A 86 -0.62 8.59 -12.78
C PRO A 86 -0.02 8.70 -11.36
N TYR A 87 0.84 7.75 -11.01
CA TYR A 87 1.43 7.65 -9.66
C TYR A 87 2.38 8.82 -9.35
N ASP A 88 3.05 9.37 -10.35
CA ASP A 88 3.93 10.55 -10.21
C ASP A 88 3.16 11.84 -9.85
N GLN A 89 1.83 11.84 -9.94
CA GLN A 89 0.95 12.96 -9.59
C GLN A 89 0.10 12.66 -8.34
N ILE A 90 0.48 11.67 -7.52
CA ILE A 90 -0.27 11.32 -6.30
C ILE A 90 -0.02 12.29 -5.13
N GLY A 91 1.04 13.10 -5.17
CA GLY A 91 1.40 14.03 -4.09
C GLY A 91 0.25 14.88 -3.54
N PRO A 92 -0.54 15.58 -4.39
CA PRO A 92 -1.68 16.37 -3.92
C PRO A 92 -2.78 15.56 -3.21
N ALA A 93 -2.87 14.25 -3.46
CA ALA A 93 -3.79 13.36 -2.75
C ALA A 93 -3.29 13.08 -1.33
N TYR A 94 -1.97 12.89 -1.16
CA TYR A 94 -1.32 12.80 0.15
C TYR A 94 -1.49 14.10 0.95
N ASP A 95 -1.23 15.26 0.35
CA ASP A 95 -1.38 16.56 1.02
C ASP A 95 -2.80 16.76 1.57
N LYS A 96 -3.82 16.37 0.80
CA LYS A 96 -5.22 16.50 1.21
C LYS A 96 -5.59 15.60 2.38
N ILE A 97 -5.18 14.33 2.34
CA ILE A 97 -5.55 13.37 3.40
C ILE A 97 -4.79 13.63 4.70
N THR A 98 -3.53 14.07 4.63
CA THR A 98 -2.74 14.45 5.82
C THR A 98 -3.25 15.75 6.43
N GLU A 99 -3.58 16.75 5.62
CA GLU A 99 -4.20 17.99 6.09
C GLU A 99 -5.56 17.72 6.73
N PHE A 100 -6.38 16.84 6.13
CA PHE A 100 -7.63 16.41 6.75
C PHE A 100 -7.39 15.74 8.12
N ALA A 101 -6.43 14.83 8.23
CA ALA A 101 -6.08 14.20 9.51
C ALA A 101 -5.71 15.25 10.57
N ARG A 102 -4.88 16.23 10.19
CA ARG A 102 -4.45 17.33 11.06
C ARG A 102 -5.63 18.18 11.53
N GLN A 103 -6.54 18.56 10.63
CA GLN A 103 -7.72 19.35 10.96
C GLN A 103 -8.69 18.63 11.90
N GLN A 104 -8.77 17.30 11.79
CA GLN A 104 -9.61 16.47 12.65
C GLN A 104 -8.91 16.04 13.96
N GLY A 105 -7.62 16.37 14.13
CA GLY A 105 -6.83 15.95 15.29
C GLY A 105 -6.50 14.45 15.30
N TYR A 106 -6.57 13.77 14.15
CA TYR A 106 -6.22 12.36 14.04
C TYR A 106 -4.71 12.15 14.02
N GLN A 107 -4.23 11.19 14.81
CA GLN A 107 -2.85 10.72 14.73
C GLN A 107 -2.74 9.58 13.71
N ILE A 108 -2.05 9.82 12.60
CA ILE A 108 -1.80 8.81 11.57
C ILE A 108 -0.75 7.80 12.07
N LYS A 109 -1.03 6.52 11.88
CA LYS A 109 -0.11 5.42 12.17
C LYS A 109 0.67 5.02 10.93
N VAL A 110 1.94 4.69 11.12
CA VAL A 110 2.75 3.98 10.12
C VAL A 110 2.63 2.46 10.30
N PRO A 111 2.72 1.67 9.22
CA PRO A 111 2.79 2.13 7.85
C PRO A 111 1.45 2.65 7.29
N THR A 112 1.52 3.64 6.41
CA THR A 112 0.38 4.03 5.55
C THR A 112 0.25 3.04 4.39
N ARG A 113 -0.91 3.01 3.72
CA ARG A 113 -1.19 2.01 2.67
C ARG A 113 -1.67 2.67 1.39
N GLU A 114 -1.10 2.24 0.27
CA GLU A 114 -1.67 2.45 -1.06
C GLU A 114 -2.28 1.14 -1.55
N VAL A 115 -3.54 1.18 -2.00
CA VAL A 115 -4.22 0.03 -2.62
C VAL A 115 -4.42 0.34 -4.10
N TYR A 116 -3.79 -0.46 -4.97
CA TYR A 116 -3.87 -0.28 -6.43
C TYR A 116 -5.15 -0.90 -6.98
N LEU A 117 -6.26 -0.16 -6.93
CA LEU A 117 -7.57 -0.59 -7.41
C LEU A 117 -7.56 -0.84 -8.92
N LYS A 118 -6.87 0.04 -9.66
CA LYS A 118 -6.62 -0.06 -11.10
C LYS A 118 -5.22 0.48 -11.42
N GLY A 119 -4.39 -0.32 -12.08
CA GLY A 119 -3.00 0.03 -12.36
C GLY A 119 -2.52 -0.51 -13.70
N PRO A 120 -1.20 -0.55 -13.92
CA PRO A 120 -0.63 -1.12 -15.15
C PRO A 120 -1.04 -2.59 -15.31
N GLY A 121 -1.42 -2.96 -16.52
CA GLY A 121 -1.69 -4.36 -16.85
C GLY A 121 -0.40 -5.20 -16.88
N MET A 122 -0.54 -6.52 -16.84
CA MET A 122 0.61 -7.45 -16.83
C MET A 122 1.47 -7.37 -18.10
N ILE A 123 0.87 -7.00 -19.24
CA ILE A 123 1.53 -6.97 -20.55
C ILE A 123 1.72 -5.53 -21.04
N LEU A 124 0.73 -4.66 -20.84
CA LEU A 124 0.76 -3.26 -21.26
C LEU A 124 0.43 -2.37 -20.06
N LYS A 125 1.17 -1.27 -19.93
CA LYS A 125 0.93 -0.25 -18.89
C LYS A 125 -0.47 0.39 -19.02
N GLY A 126 -1.06 0.40 -20.21
CA GLY A 126 -2.35 1.07 -20.44
C GLY A 126 -2.23 2.58 -20.31
N ASN A 127 -3.33 3.26 -19.98
CA ASN A 127 -3.36 4.72 -19.82
C ASN A 127 -3.23 5.10 -18.33
N PRO A 128 -2.10 5.70 -17.89
CA PRO A 128 -1.89 6.10 -16.50
C PRO A 128 -2.93 7.09 -15.96
N LYS A 129 -3.56 7.91 -16.82
CA LYS A 129 -4.65 8.83 -16.42
C LYS A 129 -5.90 8.11 -15.92
N LYS A 130 -5.99 6.79 -16.10
CA LYS A 130 -7.09 5.93 -15.65
C LYS A 130 -6.68 5.00 -14.51
N TYR A 131 -5.47 5.14 -13.96
CA TYR A 131 -5.12 4.43 -12.74
C TYR A 131 -5.93 4.97 -11.57
N VAL A 132 -6.23 4.08 -10.63
CA VAL A 132 -6.99 4.39 -9.42
C VAL A 132 -6.24 3.78 -8.25
N THR A 133 -5.79 4.63 -7.33
CA THR A 133 -5.11 4.26 -6.10
C THR A 133 -5.89 4.79 -4.92
N GLU A 134 -6.16 3.94 -3.94
CA GLU A 134 -6.76 4.35 -2.67
C GLU A 134 -5.64 4.50 -1.64
N LEU A 135 -5.52 5.70 -1.07
CA LEU A 135 -4.69 5.97 0.09
C LEU A 135 -5.49 5.60 1.34
N GLN A 136 -4.92 4.79 2.22
CA GLN A 136 -5.50 4.41 3.51
C GLN A 136 -4.49 4.70 4.62
N MET A 137 -4.89 5.55 5.58
CA MET A 137 -4.08 5.91 6.73
C MET A 137 -4.81 5.48 8.00
N LEU A 138 -4.28 4.45 8.66
CA LEU A 138 -4.79 4.04 9.97
C LEU A 138 -4.61 5.19 10.96
N ILE A 139 -5.59 5.39 11.82
CA ILE A 139 -5.54 6.42 12.87
C ILE A 139 -5.45 5.75 14.24
N ALA A 140 -4.81 6.41 15.20
CA ALA A 140 -4.82 5.97 16.59
C ALA A 140 -6.26 5.96 17.12
N GLU A 141 -6.59 4.98 17.95
CA GLU A 141 -7.85 4.99 18.67
C GLU A 141 -7.82 6.13 19.69
N SER A 142 -8.87 6.94 19.72
CA SER A 142 -9.05 7.90 20.81
C SER A 142 -9.13 7.11 22.11
N ALA A 143 -8.29 7.46 23.10
CA ALA A 143 -8.43 6.92 24.44
C ALA A 143 -9.88 7.14 24.87
N THR A 144 -10.62 6.05 25.12
CA THR A 144 -11.96 6.15 25.67
C THR A 144 -11.79 6.64 27.10
N THR A 145 -12.04 7.93 27.33
CA THR A 145 -12.06 8.52 28.67
C THR A 145 -13.20 7.94 29.50
#